data_AF-A0EHU2-F1
#
_entry.id   AF-A0EHU2-F1
#
_cell.length_a   1.000
_cell.length_b   1.000
_cell.length_c   1.000
_cell.angle_alpha   90.00
_cell.angle_beta   90.00
_cell.angle_gamma   90.00
#
_symmetry.space_group_name_H-M   'P 1'
#
loop_
_entity.id
_entity.type
_entity.pdbx_description
1 polymer ?
#
loop_
_entity_poly.entity_id
_entity_poly.type
_entity_poly.pdbx_seq_one_letter_code
_entity_poly.pdbx_strand_id
1 'polypeptide(L)'
;MNNFIVVIYDINQIKIYLFFKMGVDAYKKTRVQRNVQRKVTSTNLYLKLLIKLYKFLARRTDSNFNATVLRRLQQTRTARYPISVSRLVKQINTAKDKTRTLVVVGTVTDDVRLLTVPKINVCALRFTETARKRILAAGGKVLTFDQLAQQNPTGTGTILLRGPRVREELKHFGRASGLPGSHAKPYVSHTARRGKGAR
;
A
#
# COMPACT_ATOMS: atom_id res chain seq x y z
N MET A 1 -7.44 19.22 -45.31
CA MET A 1 -7.85 17.88 -44.84
C MET A 1 -7.78 16.96 -46.06
N ASN A 2 -6.70 16.22 -46.22
CA ASN A 2 -6.47 15.46 -47.45
C ASN A 2 -6.85 14.00 -47.20
N ASN A 3 -7.95 13.57 -47.80
CA ASN A 3 -8.24 12.15 -48.00
C ASN A 3 -7.32 11.66 -49.12
N PHE A 4 -6.56 10.59 -48.85
CA PHE A 4 -5.76 9.94 -49.87
C PHE A 4 -6.48 8.68 -50.32
N ILE A 5 -6.73 8.57 -51.62
CA ILE A 5 -7.28 7.39 -52.25
C ILE A 5 -6.10 6.50 -52.60
N VAL A 6 -6.03 5.31 -51.99
CA VAL A 6 -5.04 4.29 -52.39
C VAL A 6 -5.77 3.34 -53.33
N VAL A 7 -5.46 3.45 -54.62
CA VAL A 7 -5.94 2.51 -55.63
C VAL A 7 -4.88 1.43 -55.76
N ILE A 8 -5.25 0.18 -55.43
CA ILE A 8 -4.39 -0.98 -55.64
C ILE A 8 -4.93 -1.71 -56.87
N TYR A 9 -4.12 -1.77 -57.91
CA TYR A 9 -4.44 -2.51 -59.14
C TYR A 9 -3.96 -3.94 -58.96
N ASP A 10 -4.89 -4.90 -58.98
CA ASP A 10 -4.58 -6.32 -59.09
C ASP A 10 -5.07 -6.81 -60.45
N ILE A 11 -4.37 -7.77 -61.05
CA ILE A 11 -4.41 -8.11 -62.50
C ILE A 11 -5.82 -8.45 -63.01
N ASN A 12 -6.73 -8.83 -62.11
CA ASN A 12 -8.09 -9.22 -62.47
C ASN A 12 -9.21 -8.30 -61.95
N GLN A 13 -8.97 -7.35 -61.03
CA GLN A 13 -9.97 -6.33 -60.61
C GLN A 13 -9.35 -5.09 -59.95
N ILE A 14 -9.95 -3.91 -60.18
CA ILE A 14 -9.62 -2.66 -59.50
C ILE A 14 -10.35 -2.62 -58.14
N LYS A 15 -9.60 -2.65 -57.03
CA LYS A 15 -10.17 -2.41 -55.69
C LYS A 15 -9.77 -1.01 -55.20
N ILE A 16 -10.77 -0.15 -55.03
CA ILE A 16 -10.61 1.20 -54.50
C ILE A 16 -10.86 1.16 -52.99
N TYR A 17 -9.84 1.44 -52.19
CA TYR A 17 -9.98 1.56 -50.73
C TYR A 17 -10.03 3.03 -50.32
N LEU A 18 -11.20 3.49 -49.88
CA LEU A 18 -11.41 4.84 -49.39
C LEU A 18 -11.11 4.89 -47.88
N PHE A 19 -9.88 5.26 -47.52
CA PHE A 19 -9.49 5.37 -46.11
C PHE A 19 -9.89 6.75 -45.55
N PHE A 20 -11.08 6.82 -44.96
CA PHE A 20 -11.54 8.03 -44.26
C PHE A 20 -10.72 8.25 -42.99
N LYS A 21 -9.99 9.38 -42.93
CA LYS A 21 -9.33 9.84 -41.71
C LYS A 21 -10.37 10.52 -40.81
N MET A 22 -11.30 9.74 -40.24
CA MET A 22 -12.28 10.24 -39.28
C MET A 22 -11.58 10.64 -37.97
N GLY A 23 -11.84 11.86 -37.50
CA GLY A 23 -11.42 12.28 -36.17
C GLY A 23 -12.16 11.47 -35.11
N VAL A 24 -11.43 10.94 -34.13
CA VAL A 24 -12.04 10.27 -32.97
C VAL A 24 -12.55 11.35 -32.01
N ASP A 25 -13.87 11.42 -31.81
CA ASP A 25 -14.45 12.27 -30.78
C ASP A 25 -14.22 11.64 -29.40
N ALA A 26 -13.12 12.05 -28.76
CA ALA A 26 -12.80 11.65 -27.40
C ALA A 26 -13.41 12.66 -26.41
N TYR A 27 -14.55 12.31 -25.79
CA TYR A 27 -15.26 13.09 -24.75
C TYR A 27 -14.35 13.61 -23.61
N LYS A 28 -13.20 12.98 -23.38
CA LYS A 28 -12.10 13.51 -22.56
C LYS A 28 -10.86 13.67 -23.44
N LYS A 29 -10.59 14.89 -23.90
CA LYS A 29 -9.30 15.32 -24.49
C LYS A 29 -8.17 15.14 -23.47
N THR A 30 -7.69 13.92 -23.25
CA THR A 30 -6.40 13.68 -22.60
C THR A 30 -6.01 12.22 -22.76
N ARG A 31 -4.72 11.96 -23.07
CA ARG A 31 -4.10 10.69 -22.72
C ARG A 31 -4.34 10.49 -21.22
N VAL A 32 -5.17 9.51 -20.85
CA VAL A 32 -5.44 9.22 -19.44
C VAL A 32 -4.11 8.87 -18.79
N GLN A 33 -3.55 9.82 -18.04
CA GLN A 33 -2.32 9.60 -17.32
C GLN A 33 -2.63 8.59 -16.21
N ARG A 34 -2.19 7.35 -16.45
CA ARG A 34 -2.30 6.28 -15.48
C ARG A 34 -1.33 6.58 -14.32
N ASN A 35 -1.88 7.07 -13.20
CA ASN A 35 -1.17 7.26 -11.92
C ASN A 35 -0.82 5.92 -11.23
N VAL A 36 -0.28 4.95 -11.98
CA VAL A 36 -0.17 3.55 -11.55
C VAL A 36 1.17 3.27 -10.87
N GLN A 37 2.25 3.96 -11.24
CA GLN A 37 3.57 3.78 -10.61
C GLN A 37 4.06 5.06 -9.95
N ARG A 38 4.13 5.04 -8.62
CA ARG A 38 4.83 6.07 -7.86
C ARG A 38 6.32 5.77 -7.87
N LYS A 39 7.12 6.70 -8.41
CA LYS A 39 8.57 6.70 -8.23
C LYS A 39 8.88 6.89 -6.75
N VAL A 40 9.77 6.06 -6.21
CA VAL A 40 10.17 6.17 -4.81
C VAL A 40 11.03 7.41 -4.63
N THR A 41 10.58 8.34 -3.79
CA THR A 41 11.25 9.61 -3.48
C THR A 41 12.29 9.48 -2.37
N SER A 42 12.29 8.37 -1.62
CA SER A 42 13.20 8.14 -0.50
C SER A 42 14.66 8.06 -0.96
N THR A 43 15.57 8.67 -0.20
CA THR A 43 17.03 8.62 -0.43
C THR A 43 17.67 7.33 0.12
N ASN A 44 17.08 6.71 1.14
CA ASN A 44 17.58 5.48 1.80
C ASN A 44 17.94 4.34 0.81
N LEU A 45 19.20 3.92 0.83
CA LEU A 45 19.74 2.89 -0.05
C LEU A 45 19.14 1.49 0.20
N TYR A 46 19.01 1.07 1.46
CA TYR A 46 18.45 -0.24 1.83
C TYR A 46 17.03 -0.41 1.32
N LEU A 47 16.20 0.64 1.43
CA LEU A 47 14.84 0.60 0.89
C LEU A 47 14.85 0.45 -0.64
N LYS A 48 15.77 1.13 -1.35
CA LYS A 48 15.91 1.00 -2.81
C LYS A 48 16.35 -0.41 -3.21
N LEU A 49 17.29 -1.02 -2.48
CA LEU A 49 17.73 -2.39 -2.71
C LEU A 49 16.57 -3.37 -2.50
N LEU A 50 15.80 -3.20 -1.42
CA LEU A 50 14.63 -4.03 -1.15
C LEU A 50 13.57 -3.90 -2.25
N ILE A 51 13.33 -2.68 -2.76
CA ILE A 51 12.42 -2.45 -3.89
C ILE A 51 12.94 -3.14 -5.16
N LYS A 52 14.26 -3.10 -5.44
CA LYS A 52 14.85 -3.82 -6.58
C LYS A 52 14.61 -5.32 -6.46
N LEU A 53 14.83 -5.89 -5.28
CA LEU A 53 14.58 -7.31 -4.98
C LEU A 53 13.11 -7.67 -5.21
N TYR A 54 12.17 -6.95 -4.60
CA TYR A 54 10.75 -7.25 -4.77
C TYR A 54 10.21 -6.93 -6.16
N LYS A 55 10.86 -6.02 -6.90
CA LYS A 55 10.56 -5.79 -8.33
C LYS A 55 11.01 -6.97 -9.19
N PHE A 56 12.16 -7.57 -8.87
CA PHE A 56 12.60 -8.81 -9.51
C PHE A 56 11.63 -9.96 -9.20
N LEU A 57 11.32 -10.19 -7.92
CA LEU A 57 10.40 -11.23 -7.50
C LEU A 57 9.00 -11.06 -8.09
N ALA A 58 8.41 -9.87 -8.04
CA ALA A 58 7.08 -9.63 -8.60
C ALA A 58 7.02 -9.79 -10.12
N ARG A 59 8.15 -9.71 -10.82
CA ARG A 59 8.23 -9.92 -12.28
C ARG A 59 8.50 -11.39 -12.64
N ARG A 60 9.24 -12.12 -11.80
CA ARG A 60 9.68 -13.49 -12.06
C ARG A 60 8.85 -14.55 -11.35
N THR A 61 7.98 -14.15 -10.43
CA THR A 61 7.05 -15.05 -9.73
C THR A 61 5.63 -14.61 -10.00
N ASP A 62 4.71 -15.56 -10.15
CA ASP A 62 3.28 -15.29 -10.39
C ASP A 62 2.49 -15.01 -9.10
N SER A 63 3.17 -14.56 -8.04
CA SER A 63 2.53 -14.33 -6.74
C SER A 63 2.00 -12.90 -6.59
N ASN A 64 0.69 -12.78 -6.35
CA ASN A 64 0.03 -11.51 -6.03
C ASN A 64 0.54 -10.86 -4.74
N PHE A 65 1.14 -11.68 -3.85
CA PHE A 65 1.80 -11.22 -2.64
C PHE A 65 2.95 -10.26 -2.96
N ASN A 66 3.86 -10.65 -3.85
CA ASN A 66 5.04 -9.85 -4.20
C ASN A 66 4.67 -8.54 -4.87
N ALA A 67 3.69 -8.55 -5.78
CA ALA A 67 3.15 -7.33 -6.38
C ALA A 67 2.56 -6.39 -5.32
N THR A 68 1.87 -6.94 -4.31
CA THR A 68 1.29 -6.16 -3.21
C THR A 68 2.37 -5.59 -2.28
N VAL A 69 3.40 -6.37 -1.93
CA VAL A 69 4.53 -5.91 -1.10
C VAL A 69 5.31 -4.82 -1.82
N LEU A 70 5.64 -5.00 -3.11
CA LEU A 70 6.31 -3.99 -3.94
C LEU A 70 5.54 -2.66 -3.92
N ARG A 71 4.22 -2.71 -4.18
CA ARG A 71 3.36 -1.53 -4.15
C ARG A 71 3.40 -0.83 -2.78
N ARG A 72 3.43 -1.59 -1.68
CA ARG A 72 3.50 -1.05 -0.32
C ARG A 72 4.88 -0.49 0.03
N LEU A 73 5.96 -1.08 -0.48
CA LEU A 73 7.32 -0.54 -0.31
C LEU A 73 7.48 0.83 -0.98
N GLN A 74 6.79 1.04 -2.10
CA GLN A 74 6.76 2.32 -2.83
C GLN A 74 5.84 3.37 -2.19
N GLN A 75 5.10 3.03 -1.12
CA GLN A 75 4.23 3.99 -0.43
C GLN A 75 5.04 4.99 0.43
N THR A 76 4.47 6.19 0.58
CA THR A 76 4.98 7.21 1.49
C THR A 76 4.93 6.72 2.94
N ARG A 77 5.69 7.36 3.84
CA ARG A 77 5.66 7.05 5.29
C ARG A 77 4.25 7.13 5.86
N THR A 78 3.48 8.15 5.47
CA THR A 78 2.10 8.37 5.92
C THR A 78 1.12 7.28 5.51
N ALA A 79 1.41 6.52 4.44
CA ALA A 79 0.59 5.39 3.98
C ALA A 79 1.11 4.03 4.49
N ARG A 80 2.31 3.99 5.07
CA ARG A 80 2.89 2.83 5.77
C ARG A 80 2.57 2.94 7.26
N TYR A 81 1.31 2.63 7.59
CA TYR A 81 0.80 2.77 8.96
C TYR A 81 1.53 1.82 9.93
N PRO A 82 1.92 2.30 11.12
CA PRO A 82 2.49 1.45 12.15
C PRO A 82 1.43 0.48 12.71
N ILE A 83 1.88 -0.66 13.21
CA ILE A 83 1.01 -1.66 13.84
C ILE A 83 1.56 -2.05 15.21
N SER A 84 0.67 -2.19 16.20
CA SER A 84 1.03 -2.60 17.54
C SER A 84 1.15 -4.12 17.65
N VAL A 85 1.98 -4.61 18.58
CA VAL A 85 2.07 -6.05 18.91
C VAL A 85 0.69 -6.62 19.30
N SER A 86 -0.11 -5.87 20.07
CA SER A 86 -1.47 -6.28 20.44
C SER A 86 -2.39 -6.56 19.25
N ARG A 87 -2.28 -5.78 18.18
CA ARG A 87 -3.04 -6.02 16.94
C ARG A 87 -2.55 -7.24 16.18
N LEU A 88 -1.24 -7.50 16.19
CA LEU A 88 -0.66 -8.71 15.60
C LEU A 88 -1.19 -9.96 16.31
N VAL A 89 -1.23 -9.94 17.65
CA VAL A 89 -1.77 -11.03 18.46
C VAL A 89 -3.25 -11.28 18.18
N LYS A 90 -4.05 -10.20 18.11
CA LYS A 90 -5.48 -10.32 17.73
C LYS A 90 -5.65 -11.01 16.39
N GLN A 91 -4.84 -10.66 15.39
CA GLN A 91 -4.92 -11.28 14.08
C GLN A 91 -4.60 -12.78 14.12
N ILE A 92 -3.61 -13.19 14.91
CA ILE A 92 -3.27 -14.61 15.07
C ILE A 92 -4.40 -15.38 15.75
N ASN A 93 -5.04 -14.78 16.76
CA ASN A 93 -6.17 -15.41 17.43
C ASN A 93 -7.39 -15.58 16.51
N THR A 94 -7.58 -14.65 15.56
CA THR A 94 -8.63 -14.75 14.54
C THR A 94 -8.25 -15.72 13.40
N ALA A 95 -6.96 -15.89 13.13
CA ALA A 95 -6.50 -16.79 12.09
C ALA A 95 -6.65 -18.26 12.52
N LYS A 96 -7.08 -19.12 11.59
CA LYS A 96 -7.12 -20.58 11.80
C LYS A 96 -5.72 -21.15 12.05
N ASP A 97 -4.73 -20.61 11.33
CA ASP A 97 -3.35 -21.08 11.40
C ASP A 97 -2.47 -20.11 12.19
N LYS A 98 -2.10 -20.51 13.41
CA LYS A 98 -1.25 -19.71 14.30
C LYS A 98 0.24 -19.74 13.94
N THR A 99 0.64 -20.62 13.02
CA THR A 99 2.04 -20.82 12.60
C THR A 99 2.49 -19.86 11.50
N ARG A 100 1.55 -19.16 10.86
CA ARG A 100 1.82 -18.28 9.73
C ARG A 100 2.66 -17.07 10.14
N THR A 101 3.51 -16.62 9.23
CA THR A 101 4.35 -15.43 9.45
C THR A 101 3.55 -14.16 9.17
N LEU A 102 3.50 -13.26 10.14
CA LEU A 102 2.85 -11.96 9.99
C LEU A 102 3.77 -10.99 9.25
N VAL A 103 3.32 -10.41 8.15
CA VAL A 103 4.13 -9.51 7.32
C VAL A 103 3.55 -8.10 7.37
N VAL A 104 4.37 -7.13 7.76
CA VAL A 104 3.98 -5.74 7.90
C VAL A 104 4.94 -4.85 7.14
N VAL A 105 4.45 -4.21 6.07
CA VAL A 105 5.23 -3.19 5.35
C VAL A 105 5.13 -1.86 6.09
N GLY A 106 5.82 -1.75 7.22
CA GLY A 106 5.74 -0.62 8.13
C GLY A 106 6.55 -0.82 9.40
N THR A 107 6.24 -0.03 10.43
CA THR A 107 6.87 -0.14 11.75
C THR A 107 6.00 -0.96 12.69
N VAL A 108 6.61 -1.87 13.45
CA VAL A 108 5.96 -2.59 14.54
C VAL A 108 6.31 -1.92 15.87
N THR A 109 5.28 -1.47 16.57
CA THR A 109 5.39 -0.75 17.85
C THR A 109 4.94 -1.63 19.00
N ASP A 110 5.53 -1.41 20.17
CA ASP A 110 5.11 -2.09 21.38
C ASP A 110 3.73 -1.58 21.86
N ASP A 111 3.07 -2.40 22.67
CA ASP A 111 1.85 -2.03 23.40
C ASP A 111 1.96 -2.52 24.84
N VAL A 112 2.19 -1.58 25.75
CA VAL A 112 2.41 -1.84 27.18
C VAL A 112 1.18 -2.47 27.84
N ARG A 113 -0.02 -2.28 27.27
CA ARG A 113 -1.28 -2.79 27.83
C ARG A 113 -1.41 -4.29 27.65
N LEU A 114 -0.74 -4.87 26.66
CA LEU A 114 -0.67 -6.30 26.50
C LEU A 114 0.32 -6.83 27.54
N LEU A 115 -0.09 -7.72 28.44
CA LEU A 115 0.80 -8.25 29.48
C LEU A 115 1.73 -9.32 28.90
N THR A 116 1.15 -10.37 28.32
CA THR A 116 1.86 -11.52 27.78
C THR A 116 1.83 -11.50 26.26
N VAL A 117 3.01 -11.64 25.65
CA VAL A 117 3.15 -11.76 24.18
C VAL A 117 3.27 -13.24 23.85
N PRO A 118 2.39 -13.81 23.01
CA PRO A 118 2.54 -15.19 22.56
C PRO A 118 3.72 -15.33 21.59
N LYS A 119 4.16 -16.56 21.35
CA LYS A 119 5.18 -16.88 20.34
C LYS A 119 4.64 -16.56 18.95
N ILE A 120 5.23 -15.56 18.29
CA ILE A 120 4.80 -15.09 16.97
C ILE A 120 5.99 -14.88 16.02
N ASN A 121 5.79 -15.14 14.74
CA ASN A 121 6.77 -14.86 13.68
C ASN A 121 6.35 -13.59 12.94
N VAL A 122 7.17 -12.55 12.97
CA VAL A 122 6.83 -11.24 12.41
C VAL A 122 7.95 -10.75 11.49
N CYS A 123 7.58 -10.37 10.27
CA CYS A 123 8.43 -9.66 9.32
C CYS A 123 7.99 -8.19 9.21
N ALA A 124 8.91 -7.24 9.37
CA ALA A 124 8.62 -5.83 9.18
C ALA A 124 9.82 -5.02 8.67
N LEU A 125 9.58 -3.75 8.29
CA LEU A 125 10.64 -2.83 7.89
C LEU A 125 11.44 -2.32 9.10
N ARG A 126 10.73 -2.05 10.21
CA ARG A 126 11.34 -1.58 11.45
C ARG A 126 10.58 -2.14 12.64
N PHE A 127 11.32 -2.49 13.68
CA PHE A 127 10.79 -2.81 14.99
C PHE A 127 11.25 -1.73 15.97
N THR A 128 10.36 -1.32 16.86
CA THR A 128 10.79 -0.61 18.08
C THR A 128 11.59 -1.58 18.96
N GLU A 129 12.56 -1.05 19.72
CA GLU A 129 13.45 -1.88 20.54
C GLU A 129 12.68 -2.68 21.59
N THR A 130 11.71 -2.04 22.24
CA THR A 130 10.83 -2.69 23.22
C THR A 130 10.02 -3.81 22.59
N ALA A 131 9.40 -3.58 21.42
CA ALA A 131 8.66 -4.62 20.71
C ALA A 131 9.57 -5.79 20.30
N ARG A 132 10.78 -5.51 19.80
CA ARG A 132 11.75 -6.54 19.42
C ARG A 132 12.12 -7.40 20.62
N LYS A 133 12.47 -6.79 21.76
CA LYS A 133 12.82 -7.49 23.01
C LYS A 133 11.68 -8.39 23.47
N ARG A 134 10.45 -7.91 23.48
CA ARG A 134 9.28 -8.69 23.93
C ARG A 134 8.95 -9.86 23.02
N ILE A 135 9.05 -9.70 21.70
CA ILE A 135 8.81 -10.79 20.75
C ILE A 135 9.88 -11.87 20.90
N LEU A 136 11.15 -11.49 21.04
CA LEU A 136 12.25 -12.44 21.24
C LEU A 136 12.16 -13.14 22.59
N ALA A 137 11.80 -12.42 23.66
CA ALA A 137 11.60 -13.00 24.99
C ALA A 137 10.47 -14.04 25.02
N ALA A 138 9.43 -13.85 24.21
CA ALA A 138 8.35 -14.84 24.01
C ALA A 138 8.77 -16.04 23.13
N GLY A 139 10.03 -16.12 22.69
CA GLY A 139 10.52 -17.15 21.78
C GLY A 139 10.04 -16.99 20.33
N GLY A 140 9.53 -15.81 19.97
CA GLY A 140 9.11 -15.47 18.61
C GLY A 140 10.28 -15.10 17.70
N LYS A 141 10.02 -15.03 16.38
CA LYS A 141 11.02 -14.67 15.37
C LYS A 141 10.75 -13.28 14.81
N VAL A 142 11.81 -12.47 14.73
CA VAL A 142 11.80 -11.14 14.12
C VAL A 142 12.57 -11.21 12.81
N LEU A 143 11.87 -11.06 11.68
CA LEU A 143 12.41 -11.22 10.34
C LEU A 143 12.51 -9.88 9.60
N THR A 144 13.51 -9.77 8.74
CA THR A 144 13.60 -8.74 7.71
C THR A 144 12.97 -9.22 6.41
N PHE A 145 12.71 -8.29 5.48
CA PHE A 145 12.07 -8.63 4.22
C PHE A 145 12.98 -9.41 3.25
N ASP A 146 14.29 -9.22 3.34
CA ASP A 146 15.29 -10.03 2.64
C ASP A 146 15.31 -11.48 3.16
N GLN A 147 15.31 -11.67 4.48
CA GLN A 147 15.19 -13.01 5.10
C GLN A 147 13.87 -13.70 4.73
N LEU A 148 12.76 -12.94 4.72
CA LEU A 148 11.46 -13.46 4.30
C LEU A 148 11.49 -13.92 2.84
N ALA A 149 12.13 -13.15 1.95
CA ALA A 149 12.25 -13.49 0.54
C ALA A 149 13.07 -14.78 0.31
N GLN A 150 14.09 -15.03 1.14
CA GLN A 150 14.86 -16.28 1.10
C GLN A 150 14.03 -17.48 1.59
N GLN A 151 13.26 -17.31 2.67
CA GLN A 151 12.46 -18.39 3.24
C GLN A 151 11.23 -18.72 2.41
N ASN A 152 10.49 -17.70 1.97
CA ASN A 152 9.20 -17.83 1.28
C ASN A 152 9.13 -16.86 0.10
N PRO A 153 9.80 -17.15 -1.04
CA PRO A 153 9.87 -16.24 -2.18
C PRO A 153 8.51 -15.98 -2.83
N THR A 154 7.54 -16.88 -2.68
CA THR A 154 6.16 -16.74 -3.18
C THR A 154 5.20 -16.14 -2.15
N GLY A 155 5.63 -15.97 -0.89
CA GLY A 155 4.79 -15.50 0.21
C GLY A 155 3.82 -16.55 0.78
N THR A 156 4.04 -17.84 0.51
CA THR A 156 3.28 -18.95 1.10
C THR A 156 3.39 -18.93 2.63
N GLY A 157 2.30 -19.28 3.32
CA GLY A 157 2.27 -19.30 4.79
C GLY A 157 2.41 -17.93 5.46
N THR A 158 2.19 -16.82 4.74
CA THR A 158 2.24 -15.47 5.29
C THR A 158 0.86 -14.82 5.40
N ILE A 159 0.72 -13.90 6.37
CA ILE A 159 -0.45 -13.02 6.50
C ILE A 159 0.02 -11.59 6.33
N LEU A 160 -0.39 -10.95 5.23
CA LEU A 160 0.01 -9.59 4.92
C LEU A 160 -0.90 -8.56 5.58
N LEU A 161 -0.40 -7.87 6.59
CA LEU A 161 -1.16 -6.93 7.41
C LEU A 161 -0.88 -5.48 7.07
N ARG A 162 -1.84 -4.62 7.39
CA ARG A 162 -1.73 -3.17 7.31
C ARG A 162 -2.20 -2.58 8.64
N GLY A 163 -1.46 -1.61 9.16
CA GLY A 163 -1.89 -0.85 10.33
C GLY A 163 -3.16 -0.03 10.05
N PRO A 164 -3.84 0.45 11.10
CA PRO A 164 -5.06 1.24 10.93
C PRO A 164 -4.75 2.57 10.23
N ARG A 165 -5.61 2.95 9.28
CA ARG A 165 -5.57 4.26 8.60
C ARG A 165 -6.27 5.32 9.46
N VAL A 166 -5.86 5.46 10.72
CA VAL A 166 -6.41 6.47 11.64
C VAL A 166 -5.30 7.42 12.07
N ARG A 167 -5.56 8.71 11.95
CA ARG A 167 -4.65 9.80 12.35
C ARG A 167 -5.47 11.05 12.62
N GLU A 168 -4.90 12.01 13.33
CA GLU A 168 -5.61 13.21 13.76
C GLU A 168 -6.10 14.05 12.59
N GLU A 169 -5.30 14.17 11.53
CA GLU A 169 -5.61 14.97 10.35
C GLU A 169 -6.84 14.42 9.61
N LEU A 170 -7.06 13.10 9.64
CA LEU A 170 -8.24 12.50 9.00
C LEU A 170 -9.55 12.86 9.71
N LYS A 171 -9.50 13.26 10.99
CA LYS A 171 -10.69 13.69 11.73
C LYS A 171 -11.20 15.05 11.27
N HIS A 172 -10.35 15.86 10.64
CA HIS A 172 -10.70 17.18 10.11
C HIS A 172 -11.25 17.12 8.69
N PHE A 173 -11.09 15.99 8.00
CA PHE A 173 -11.60 15.81 6.64
C PHE A 173 -13.07 15.37 6.65
N GLY A 174 -13.79 15.71 5.58
CA GLY A 174 -15.21 15.40 5.42
C GLY A 174 -16.02 16.68 5.16
N ARG A 175 -17.33 16.60 5.43
CA ARG A 175 -18.21 17.78 5.40
C ARG A 175 -17.69 18.82 6.40
N ALA A 176 -17.85 20.11 6.09
CA ALA A 176 -17.34 21.16 6.97
C ALA A 176 -17.92 21.05 8.39
N SER A 177 -17.14 21.44 9.39
CA SER A 177 -17.55 21.44 10.79
C SER A 177 -18.64 22.51 11.00
N GLY A 178 -19.82 22.10 11.49
CA GLY A 178 -20.97 22.98 11.70
C GLY A 178 -22.17 22.71 10.79
N LEU A 179 -22.03 21.87 9.75
CA LEU A 179 -23.21 21.37 9.03
C LEU A 179 -23.96 20.30 9.86
N PRO A 180 -25.30 20.24 9.78
CA PRO A 180 -26.07 19.18 10.42
C PRO A 180 -25.60 17.81 9.91
N GLY A 181 -25.39 16.87 10.83
CA GLY A 181 -24.85 15.52 10.55
C GLY A 181 -23.35 15.47 10.27
N SER A 182 -22.60 16.57 10.40
CA SER A 182 -21.14 16.57 10.29
C SER A 182 -20.47 16.28 11.64
N HIS A 183 -19.59 15.27 11.65
CA HIS A 183 -18.73 14.94 12.81
C HIS A 183 -17.25 15.32 12.58
N ALA A 184 -16.96 16.15 11.56
CA ALA A 184 -15.61 16.62 11.30
C ALA A 184 -15.12 17.51 12.47
N LYS A 185 -13.92 17.22 12.97
CA LYS A 185 -13.32 17.99 14.04
C LYS A 185 -12.99 19.40 13.53
N PRO A 186 -13.41 20.49 14.20
CA PRO A 186 -13.03 21.84 13.81
C PRO A 186 -11.55 22.09 14.09
N TYR A 187 -10.92 22.95 13.27
CA TYR A 187 -9.59 23.49 13.57
C TYR A 187 -9.70 24.56 14.65
N VAL A 188 -9.12 24.30 15.81
CA VAL A 188 -9.09 25.24 16.94
C VAL A 188 -7.69 25.27 17.53
N SER A 189 -7.20 26.45 17.90
CA SER A 189 -5.87 26.61 18.50
C SER A 189 -5.79 25.98 19.90
N HIS A 190 -6.86 26.10 20.69
CA HIS A 190 -6.95 25.53 22.04
C HIS A 190 -8.21 24.67 22.22
N THR A 191 -8.05 23.55 22.92
CA THR A 191 -9.14 22.61 23.21
C THR A 191 -10.27 23.27 24.00
N ALA A 192 -9.97 24.23 24.88
CA ALA A 192 -10.98 24.98 25.64
C ALA A 192 -11.91 25.84 24.75
N ARG A 193 -11.49 26.16 23.52
CA ARG A 193 -12.30 26.89 22.53
C ARG A 193 -13.12 25.95 21.64
N ARG A 194 -12.95 24.63 21.79
CA ARG A 194 -13.69 23.62 21.02
C ARG A 194 -15.14 23.60 21.50
N GLY A 195 -16.09 23.91 20.61
CA GLY A 195 -17.52 23.96 20.94
C GLY A 195 -17.96 25.28 21.60
N LYS A 196 -17.02 26.16 21.99
CA LYS A 196 -17.31 27.55 22.33
C LYS A 196 -17.47 28.35 21.04
N GLY A 197 -18.47 28.00 20.25
CA GLY A 197 -19.04 28.96 19.33
C GLY A 197 -19.62 30.06 20.21
N ALA A 198 -18.96 31.22 20.25
CA ALA A 198 -19.69 32.45 20.50
C ALA A 198 -20.56 32.66 19.24
N ARG A 199 -21.77 32.13 19.31
CA ARG A 199 -22.87 32.38 18.39
C ARG A 199 -24.13 32.45 19.23
#